data_AF-A0A7S4CB32-F1
#
_entry.id   AF-A0A7S4CB32-F1
#
_cell.length_a   1.000
_cell.length_b   1.000
_cell.length_c   1.000
_cell.angle_alpha   90.00
_cell.angle_beta   90.00
_cell.angle_gamma   90.00
#
_symmetry.space_group_name_H-M   'P 1'
#
loop_
_entity.id
_entity.type
_entity.pdbx_description
1 polymer ?
#
loop_
_entity_poly.entity_id
_entity_poly.type
_entity_poly.pdbx_seq_one_letter_code
_entity_poly.pdbx_strand_id
1 'polypeptide(L)'
;IFFRGSWMSDGLASNNVCQCESDFVRELCLVLTGVATSNFALDEARFFFYIKSPYHLRTPNATSVTLLPMLRELMMMGTCFYRLERLCAWLRKSNGAVMEGLAAGLLSYLQYYRGIVISLPASL
;
A
#
# COMPACT_ATOMS: atom_id res chain seq x y z
N ILE A 1 35.64 13.91 25.58
CA ILE A 1 34.65 15.01 25.52
C ILE A 1 33.28 14.39 25.67
N PHE A 2 32.62 14.68 26.80
CA PHE A 2 31.27 14.24 27.14
C PHE A 2 30.25 14.92 26.22
N PHE A 3 29.28 14.17 25.69
CA PHE A 3 27.98 14.75 25.33
C PHE A 3 26.92 14.16 26.25
N ARG A 4 26.66 14.92 27.31
CA ARG A 4 25.47 14.83 28.15
C ARG A 4 24.45 15.77 27.51
N GLY A 5 23.33 15.23 27.00
CA GLY A 5 22.27 16.00 26.34
C GLY A 5 20.89 15.46 26.73
N SER A 6 20.47 15.83 27.93
CA SER A 6 19.09 16.04 28.39
C SER A 6 17.99 15.11 27.89
N TRP A 7 17.64 14.11 28.71
CA TRP A 7 16.30 13.52 28.75
C TRP A 7 15.45 14.32 29.72
N MET A 8 14.46 15.05 29.21
CA MET A 8 13.30 15.65 29.90
C MET A 8 12.38 16.13 28.78
N SER A 9 11.48 15.28 28.30
CA SER A 9 10.10 15.11 28.81
C SER A 9 9.26 16.35 28.61
N ASP A 10 8.68 16.49 27.41
CA ASP A 10 7.42 17.21 27.19
C ASP A 10 6.71 16.59 25.97
N GLY A 11 5.48 16.12 26.18
CA GLY A 11 4.58 15.72 25.09
C GLY A 11 4.43 14.22 24.82
N LEU A 12 4.11 13.43 25.86
CA LEU A 12 3.48 12.11 25.74
C LEU A 12 2.09 12.23 25.09
N ALA A 13 2.03 12.52 23.79
CA ALA A 13 0.90 12.13 22.95
C ALA A 13 1.24 10.76 22.38
N SER A 14 1.02 9.74 23.22
CA SER A 14 0.81 8.37 22.78
C SER A 14 -0.41 8.35 21.85
N ASN A 15 -0.24 8.78 20.60
CA ASN A 15 -1.14 8.41 19.52
C ASN A 15 -0.79 6.98 19.07
N ASN A 16 -0.82 6.06 20.03
CA ASN A 16 -1.06 4.66 19.76
C ASN A 16 -2.52 4.56 19.37
N VAL A 17 -2.84 5.04 18.16
CA VAL A 17 -4.13 4.77 17.54
C VAL A 17 -4.12 3.27 17.29
N CYS A 18 -4.76 2.50 18.17
CA CYS A 18 -5.20 1.16 17.84
C CYS A 18 -6.12 1.33 16.63
N GLN A 19 -5.57 1.21 15.43
CA GLN A 19 -6.37 1.26 14.23
C GLN A 19 -7.41 0.16 14.33
N CYS A 20 -8.67 0.52 14.07
CA CYS A 20 -9.72 -0.48 13.99
C CYS A 20 -9.36 -1.43 12.85
N GLU A 21 -9.56 -2.74 13.04
CA GLU A 21 -9.22 -3.77 12.05
C GLU A 21 -9.83 -3.45 10.67
N SER A 22 -11.03 -2.86 10.66
CA SER A 22 -11.73 -2.38 9.46
C SER A 22 -10.98 -1.27 8.72
N ASP A 23 -10.36 -0.32 9.43
CA ASP A 23 -9.56 0.74 8.81
C ASP A 23 -8.27 0.17 8.22
N PHE A 24 -7.68 -0.83 8.88
CA PHE A 24 -6.50 -1.51 8.36
C PHE A 24 -6.79 -2.31 7.08
N VAL A 25 -7.90 -3.05 7.05
CA VAL A 25 -8.36 -3.77 5.85
C VAL A 25 -8.67 -2.78 4.71
N ARG A 26 -9.28 -1.63 5.02
CA ARG A 26 -9.53 -0.58 4.02
C ARG A 26 -8.21 -0.03 3.47
N GLU A 27 -7.23 0.26 4.32
CA GLU A 27 -5.90 0.70 3.86
C GLU A 27 -5.22 -0.34 2.97
N LEU A 28 -5.31 -1.63 3.30
CA LEU A 28 -4.77 -2.71 2.47
C LEU A 28 -5.43 -2.78 1.09
N CYS A 29 -6.75 -2.63 1.02
CA CYS A 29 -7.46 -2.61 -0.25
C CYS A 29 -7.00 -1.43 -1.13
N LEU A 30 -6.77 -0.26 -0.53
CA LEU A 30 -6.23 0.89 -1.25
C LEU A 30 -4.83 0.61 -1.82
N VAL A 31 -3.95 -0.02 -1.05
CA VAL A 31 -2.61 -0.40 -1.51
C VAL A 31 -2.65 -1.39 -2.67
N LEU A 32 -3.53 -2.39 -2.62
CA LEU A 32 -3.73 -3.34 -3.71
C LEU A 32 -4.16 -2.64 -5.01
N THR A 33 -4.87 -1.51 -4.91
CA THR A 33 -5.23 -0.65 -6.06
C THR A 33 -4.17 0.39 -6.46
N GLY A 34 -2.98 0.32 -5.87
CA GLY A 34 -1.86 1.22 -6.14
C GLY A 34 -1.92 2.56 -5.42
N VAL A 35 -2.70 2.69 -4.34
CA VAL A 35 -2.85 3.94 -3.57
C VAL A 35 -2.06 3.85 -2.26
N ALA A 36 -1.19 4.83 -1.99
CA ALA A 36 -0.46 4.94 -0.73
C ALA A 36 -1.36 5.44 0.41
N THR A 37 -1.08 5.01 1.64
CA THR A 37 -1.88 5.30 2.83
C THR A 37 -1.02 5.78 4.01
N SER A 38 -1.63 5.91 5.19
CA SER A 38 -0.95 6.21 6.46
C SER A 38 0.18 5.23 6.71
N ASN A 39 -0.11 3.93 6.66
CA ASN A 39 0.86 2.87 7.04
C ASN A 39 1.71 2.37 5.88
N PHE A 40 1.22 2.51 4.65
CA PHE A 40 1.84 1.94 3.46
C PHE A 40 2.28 3.07 2.52
N ALA A 41 3.58 3.14 2.25
CA ALA A 41 4.17 4.13 1.37
C ALA A 41 4.50 3.51 0.00
N LEU A 42 4.50 4.36 -1.02
CA LEU A 42 5.02 4.05 -2.35
C LEU A 42 6.35 4.78 -2.53
N ASP A 43 7.40 4.06 -2.90
CA ASP A 43 8.61 4.65 -3.45
C ASP A 43 8.39 4.83 -4.96
N GLU A 44 8.09 6.06 -5.38
CA GLU A 44 7.83 6.36 -6.79
C GLU A 44 9.05 6.21 -7.70
N ALA A 45 10.26 6.35 -7.14
CA ALA A 45 11.50 6.25 -7.90
C ALA A 45 11.87 4.78 -8.18
N ARG A 46 11.59 3.90 -7.22
CA ARG A 46 11.88 2.46 -7.32
C ARG A 46 10.64 1.62 -7.65
N PHE A 47 9.47 2.24 -7.74
CA PHE A 47 8.20 1.65 -8.14
C PHE A 47 7.84 0.44 -7.28
N PHE A 48 7.88 0.60 -5.96
CA PHE A 48 7.50 -0.45 -5.01
C PHE A 48 6.86 0.12 -3.76
N PHE A 49 5.95 -0.66 -3.19
CA PHE A 49 5.30 -0.36 -1.93
C PHE A 49 6.13 -0.89 -0.74
N TYR A 50 6.18 -0.13 0.35
CA TYR A 50 6.79 -0.54 1.61
C TYR A 50 6.00 -0.08 2.84
N ILE A 51 6.19 -0.77 3.96
CA ILE A 51 5.51 -0.48 5.24
C ILE A 51 6.30 0.61 5.97
N LYS A 52 5.66 1.72 6.36
CA LYS A 52 6.35 2.85 7.04
C LYS A 52 6.81 2.51 8.45
N SER A 53 5.99 1.79 9.22
CA SER A 53 6.33 1.34 10.56
C SER A 53 5.65 0.00 10.85
N PRO A 54 6.40 -1.09 11.09
CA PRO A 54 5.83 -2.39 11.43
C PRO A 54 5.27 -2.45 12.87
N TYR A 55 5.55 -1.43 13.70
CA TYR A 55 5.26 -1.45 15.14
C TYR A 55 3.81 -1.06 15.50
N HIS A 56 3.08 -0.41 14.59
CA HIS A 56 1.67 -0.02 14.82
C HIS A 56 0.65 -1.14 14.50
N LEU A 57 1.13 -2.29 14.05
CA LEU A 57 0.29 -3.41 13.57
C LEU A 57 0.02 -4.47 14.64
N ARG A 58 0.21 -4.14 15.92
CA ARG A 58 -0.13 -5.04 17.03
C ARG A 58 -1.65 -5.14 17.15
N THR A 59 -2.24 -6.09 16.45
CA THR A 59 -3.59 -6.55 16.78
C THR A 59 -3.51 -7.50 17.97
N PRO A 60 -4.53 -7.56 18.84
CA PRO A 60 -4.52 -8.41 20.02
C PRO A 60 -4.43 -9.92 19.70
N ASN A 61 -4.78 -10.33 18.47
CA ASN A 61 -4.86 -11.73 18.05
C ASN A 61 -3.76 -12.19 17.06
N ALA A 62 -3.01 -11.28 16.43
CA ALA A 62 -1.94 -11.65 15.51
C ALA A 62 -0.57 -11.30 16.09
N THR A 63 0.29 -12.32 16.26
CA THR A 63 1.70 -12.06 16.53
C THR A 63 2.34 -11.47 15.27
N SER A 64 3.19 -10.47 15.42
CA SER A 64 3.89 -9.80 14.31
C SER A 64 4.66 -10.76 13.38
N VAL A 65 4.94 -11.98 13.84
CA VAL A 65 5.67 -13.03 13.12
C VAL A 65 4.88 -13.58 11.93
N THR A 66 3.55 -13.72 12.03
CA THR A 66 2.73 -14.27 10.93
C THR A 66 2.18 -13.20 10.00
N LEU A 67 2.00 -11.98 10.51
CA LEU A 67 1.38 -10.87 9.78
C LEU A 67 2.37 -10.17 8.81
N LEU A 68 3.64 -10.02 9.19
CA LEU A 68 4.63 -9.34 8.34
C LEU A 68 4.90 -10.04 6.99
N PRO A 69 5.02 -11.38 6.90
CA PRO A 69 5.16 -12.07 5.63
C PRO A 69 3.96 -11.87 4.70
N MET A 70 2.73 -12.00 5.22
CA MET A 70 1.51 -11.77 4.43
C MET A 70 1.42 -10.33 3.92
N LEU A 71 1.75 -9.36 4.77
CA LEU A 71 1.79 -7.96 4.35
C LEU A 71 2.82 -7.75 3.25
N ARG A 72 4.01 -8.36 3.34
CA ARG A 72 5.00 -8.27 2.27
C ARG A 72 4.45 -8.79 0.95
N GLU A 73 3.74 -9.92 0.95
CA GLU A 73 3.11 -10.46 -0.27
C GLU A 73 2.04 -9.51 -0.83
N LEU A 74 1.20 -8.94 0.04
CA LEU A 74 0.20 -7.94 -0.37
C LEU A 74 0.85 -6.69 -0.97
N MET A 75 1.96 -6.23 -0.39
CA MET A 75 2.73 -5.08 -0.91
C MET A 75 3.34 -5.40 -2.28
N MET A 76 3.77 -6.64 -2.51
CA MET A 76 4.22 -7.09 -3.83
C MET A 76 3.07 -7.09 -4.84
N MET A 77 1.87 -7.50 -4.45
CA MET A 77 0.69 -7.43 -5.32
C MET A 77 0.32 -5.99 -5.69
N GLY A 78 0.25 -5.08 -4.71
CA GLY A 78 0.02 -3.65 -4.96
C GLY A 78 1.12 -3.02 -5.84
N THR A 79 2.37 -3.46 -5.67
CA THR A 79 3.50 -3.06 -6.52
C THR A 79 3.32 -3.49 -7.96
N CYS A 80 2.90 -4.74 -8.19
CA CYS A 80 2.61 -5.25 -9.54
C CYS A 80 1.48 -4.44 -10.20
N PHE A 81 0.41 -4.16 -9.46
CA PHE A 81 -0.69 -3.33 -9.94
C PHE A 81 -0.20 -1.94 -10.39
N TYR A 82 0.57 -1.24 -9.54
CA TYR A 82 1.10 0.08 -9.84
C TYR A 82 2.02 0.09 -11.06
N ARG A 83 2.87 -0.95 -11.20
CA ARG A 83 3.75 -1.12 -12.37
C ARG A 83 2.96 -1.33 -13.65
N LEU A 84 1.89 -2.13 -13.61
CA LEU A 84 1.00 -2.32 -14.75
C LEU A 84 0.28 -1.02 -15.13
N GLU A 85 -0.17 -0.23 -14.16
CA GLU A 85 -0.78 1.07 -14.43
C GLU A 85 0.20 2.03 -15.11
N ARG A 86 1.45 2.08 -14.67
CA ARG A 86 2.50 2.90 -15.33
C ARG A 86 2.88 2.36 -16.70
N LEU A 87 2.89 1.04 -16.87
CA LEU A 87 3.06 0.41 -18.19
C LEU A 87 1.95 0.87 -19.15
N CYS A 88 0.68 0.82 -18.73
CA CYS A 88 -0.44 1.32 -19.53
C CYS A 88 -0.25 2.80 -19.91
N ALA A 89 0.14 3.64 -18.95
CA ALA A 89 0.37 5.07 -19.20
C ALA A 89 1.51 5.30 -20.19
N TRP A 90 2.57 4.47 -20.15
CA TRP A 90 3.66 4.52 -21.11
C TRP A 90 3.23 4.01 -22.50
N LEU A 91 2.51 2.89 -22.58
CA LEU A 91 2.01 2.32 -23.82
C LEU A 91 1.08 3.28 -24.57
N ARG A 92 0.21 4.01 -23.85
CA ARG A 92 -0.65 5.05 -24.43
C ARG A 92 0.11 6.23 -25.03
N LYS A 93 1.35 6.46 -24.60
CA LYS A 93 2.23 7.50 -25.16
C LYS A 93 3.07 6.97 -26.32
N SER A 94 3.12 5.66 -26.52
CA SER A 94 3.78 5.08 -27.68
C SER A 94 2.86 5.26 -28.90
N ASN A 95 3.37 5.85 -29.98
CA ASN A 95 2.61 6.25 -31.17
C ASN A 95 2.16 5.04 -32.05
N GLY A 96 1.78 3.92 -31.46
CA GLY A 96 1.41 2.69 -32.16
C GLY A 96 0.00 2.22 -31.81
N ALA A 97 -0.87 2.11 -32.81
CA ALA A 97 -2.28 1.71 -32.63
C ALA A 97 -2.45 0.36 -31.89
N VAL A 98 -1.54 -0.60 -32.11
CA VAL A 98 -1.54 -1.88 -31.39
C VAL A 98 -1.23 -1.69 -29.90
N MET A 99 -0.28 -0.82 -29.58
CA MET A 99 0.10 -0.52 -28.19
C MET A 99 -0.99 0.27 -27.46
N GLU A 100 -1.66 1.18 -28.17
CA GLU A 100 -2.84 1.87 -27.64
C GLU A 100 -3.99 0.89 -27.37
N GLY A 101 -4.28 -0.03 -28.31
CA GLY A 101 -5.28 -1.08 -28.13
C GLY A 101 -4.96 -2.00 -26.95
N LEU A 102 -3.70 -2.42 -26.82
CA LEU A 102 -3.21 -3.20 -25.68
C LEU A 102 -3.41 -2.44 -24.37
N ALA A 103 -3.03 -1.16 -24.32
CA ALA A 103 -3.18 -0.34 -23.13
C ALA A 103 -4.65 -0.15 -22.75
N ALA A 104 -5.55 0.02 -23.72
CA ALA A 104 -6.98 0.14 -23.48
C ALA A 104 -7.55 -1.13 -22.83
N GLY A 105 -7.24 -2.31 -23.40
CA GLY A 105 -7.68 -3.59 -22.84
C GLY A 105 -7.14 -3.84 -21.43
N LEU A 106 -5.85 -3.55 -21.21
CA LEU A 106 -5.22 -3.71 -19.90
C LEU A 106 -5.81 -2.73 -18.86
N LEU A 107 -6.11 -1.49 -19.25
CA LEU A 107 -6.79 -0.53 -18.36
C LEU A 107 -8.19 -1.00 -17.96
N SER A 108 -8.97 -1.57 -18.88
CA SER A 108 -10.28 -2.13 -18.55
C SER A 108 -10.17 -3.28 -17.54
N TYR A 109 -9.18 -4.16 -17.70
CA TYR A 109 -8.90 -5.21 -16.71
C TYR A 109 -8.54 -4.62 -15.34
N LEU A 110 -7.64 -3.64 -15.29
CA LEU A 110 -7.22 -3.00 -14.03
C LEU A 110 -8.39 -2.27 -13.34
N GLN A 111 -9.29 -1.66 -14.11
CA GLN A 111 -10.52 -1.04 -13.58
C GLN A 111 -11.46 -2.08 -12.95
N TYR A 112 -11.66 -3.21 -13.61
CA TYR A 112 -12.45 -4.31 -13.06
C TYR A 112 -11.84 -4.86 -11.76
N TYR A 113 -10.52 -5.06 -11.74
CA TYR A 113 -9.79 -5.45 -10.54
C TYR A 113 -9.98 -4.45 -9.39
N ARG A 114 -9.85 -3.14 -9.65
CA ARG A 114 -10.10 -2.09 -8.65
C ARG A 114 -11.50 -2.17 -8.06
N GLY A 115 -12.52 -2.37 -8.90
CA GLY A 115 -13.90 -2.52 -8.47
C GLY A 115 -14.09 -3.69 -7.50
N ILE A 116 -13.49 -4.84 -7.81
CA ILE A 116 -13.50 -6.00 -6.91
C ILE A 116 -12.83 -5.64 -5.59
N VAL A 117 -11.59 -5.16 -5.62
CA VAL A 117 -10.80 -4.91 -4.40
C VAL A 117 -11.46 -3.90 -3.47
N ILE A 118 -12.07 -2.84 -4.01
CA ILE A 118 -12.75 -1.83 -3.20
C ILE A 118 -14.05 -2.39 -2.58
N SER A 119 -14.69 -3.38 -3.22
CA SER A 119 -15.90 -4.03 -2.70
C SER A 119 -15.63 -5.08 -1.61
N LEU A 120 -14.42 -5.64 -1.50
CA LEU A 120 -14.06 -6.64 -0.49
C LEU A 120 -14.46 -6.25 0.96
N PRO A 121 -14.09 -5.07 1.48
CA PRO A 121 -14.40 -4.70 2.87
C PRO A 121 -15.90 -4.53 3.16
N ALA A 122 -16.76 -4.42 2.13
CA ALA A 122 -18.21 -4.42 2.32
C ALA A 122 -18.81 -5.84 2.37
N SER A 123 -18.03 -6.85 1.97
CA SER A 123 -18.43 -8.27 1.93
C SER A 123 -17.87 -9.11 3.08
N LEU A 124 -16.92 -8.55 3.84
CA LEU A 124 -16.26 -9.14 5.01
C LEU A 124 -16.91 -8.63 6.29
#